data_AF-A0A9E5UVI4-F1
#
_entry.id   AF-A0A9E5UVI4-F1
#
_cell.length_a   1.000
_cell.length_b   1.000
_cell.length_c   1.000
_cell.angle_alpha   90.00
_cell.angle_beta   90.00
_cell.angle_gamma   90.00
#
_symmetry.space_group_name_H-M   'P 1'
#
loop_
_entity.id
_entity.type
_entity.pdbx_description
1 polymer ?
#
loop_
_entity_poly.entity_id
_entity_poly.type
_entity_poly.pdbx_seq_one_letter_code
_entity_poly.pdbx_strand_id
1 'polypeptide(L)'
;MTAKTIVLLDVDGVLIHARGYRAAVRATFEHFTQRMGQGHLQAPDERAMSAFEAADIIFEWDSLALSLAAVLAQAPDSWQDGLEDTLQAIQQAGVSLQQPDYAALAARTPRPTREDQKPSAAALGILFPDAPPFRELLAAAHSPTAPVTQVFQHFVLGSEQFARTYGTPPRFASDSLLETLDRPMLSQEAHDRLWNAPHTYPVIYTARPSLPPMTELNWVGYSPEAEIAQRQLKLRGLPLIGYGKVQWLAQQHGQSISQYVKPSPMHSRLAIFSAMFYSQRDETWEQHALELAAHEGPLPEEWRADPWQVIVLEDSAGSIKGVRATVEALQPQLNISLKGVGVALDPTKQAALRAVADFVAPDVNVGLEWALGWGA
;
A
#
# COMPACT_ATOMS: atom_id res chain seq x y z
N MET A 1 -13.05 -11.34 34.52
CA MET A 1 -12.10 -10.57 33.70
C MET A 1 -12.82 -10.18 32.43
N THR A 2 -12.77 -8.91 32.04
CA THR A 2 -13.40 -8.41 30.81
C THR A 2 -12.49 -8.72 29.64
N ALA A 3 -13.01 -9.32 28.57
CA ALA A 3 -12.21 -9.59 27.38
C ALA A 3 -11.72 -8.29 26.74
N LYS A 4 -10.45 -8.27 26.32
CA LYS A 4 -9.85 -7.16 25.60
C LYS A 4 -10.01 -7.38 24.10
N THR A 5 -10.31 -6.33 23.37
CA THR A 5 -10.54 -6.39 21.92
C THR A 5 -9.45 -5.63 21.18
N ILE A 6 -8.81 -6.27 20.22
CA ILE A 6 -7.87 -5.64 19.28
C ILE A 6 -8.60 -5.48 17.95
N VAL A 7 -8.61 -4.28 17.38
CA VAL A 7 -9.28 -4.03 16.10
C VAL A 7 -8.23 -3.66 15.05
N LEU A 8 -7.92 -4.58 14.15
CA LEU A 8 -7.01 -4.35 13.03
C LEU A 8 -7.80 -3.74 11.87
N LEU A 9 -7.41 -2.53 11.47
CA LEU A 9 -8.11 -1.76 10.46
C LEU A 9 -7.23 -1.57 9.23
N ASP A 10 -7.67 -2.11 8.10
CA ASP A 10 -7.06 -1.75 6.83
C ASP A 10 -7.42 -0.33 6.39
N VAL A 11 -6.58 0.25 5.54
CA VAL A 11 -6.81 1.60 5.02
C VAL A 11 -7.57 1.54 3.70
N ASP A 12 -6.95 0.97 2.67
CA ASP A 12 -7.48 1.03 1.30
C ASP A 12 -8.68 0.09 1.12
N GLY A 13 -9.79 0.62 0.61
CA GLY A 13 -11.02 -0.17 0.43
C GLY A 13 -11.82 -0.41 1.73
N VAL A 14 -11.26 -0.03 2.89
CA VAL A 14 -11.92 -0.17 4.20
C VAL A 14 -12.15 1.18 4.87
N LEU A 15 -11.10 1.84 5.36
CA LEU A 15 -11.20 3.15 5.99
C LEU A 15 -11.20 4.29 4.98
N ILE A 16 -10.58 4.12 3.82
CA ILE A 16 -10.45 5.12 2.76
C ILE A 16 -10.80 4.51 1.40
N HIS A 17 -11.56 5.27 0.63
CA HIS A 17 -11.64 5.09 -0.82
C HIS A 17 -10.41 5.76 -1.46
N ALA A 18 -9.46 4.93 -1.89
CA ALA A 18 -8.12 5.30 -2.39
C ALA A 18 -8.13 5.91 -3.80
N ARG A 19 -8.66 7.14 -3.93
CA ARG A 19 -8.77 7.83 -5.23
C ARG A 19 -7.48 8.55 -5.62
N GLY A 20 -6.64 8.91 -4.65
CA GLY A 20 -5.42 9.67 -4.88
C GLY A 20 -4.42 8.95 -5.78
N TYR A 21 -4.19 7.64 -5.57
CA TYR A 21 -3.26 6.87 -6.40
C TYR A 21 -3.70 6.77 -7.86
N ARG A 22 -4.99 6.51 -8.12
CA ARG A 22 -5.53 6.44 -9.49
C ARG A 22 -5.41 7.78 -10.21
N ALA A 23 -5.66 8.87 -9.50
CA ALA A 23 -5.43 10.21 -10.04
C ALA A 23 -3.94 10.50 -10.26
N ALA A 24 -3.04 10.02 -9.39
CA ALA A 24 -1.60 10.17 -9.56
C ALA A 24 -1.08 9.38 -10.77
N VAL A 25 -1.54 8.14 -11.02
CA VAL A 25 -1.21 7.38 -12.24
C VAL A 25 -1.57 8.19 -13.47
N ARG A 26 -2.79 8.74 -13.51
CA ARG A 26 -3.26 9.57 -14.62
C ARG A 26 -2.40 10.82 -14.80
N ALA A 27 -2.20 11.58 -13.73
CA ALA A 27 -1.43 12.82 -13.76
C ALA A 27 0.03 12.59 -14.18
N THR A 28 0.66 11.50 -13.71
CA THR A 28 2.02 11.15 -14.13
C THR A 28 2.08 10.73 -15.59
N PHE A 29 1.15 9.90 -16.06
CA PHE A 29 1.12 9.50 -17.47
C PHE A 29 0.92 10.73 -18.37
N GLU A 30 0.01 11.62 -18.02
CA GLU A 30 -0.23 12.90 -18.71
C GLU A 30 1.02 13.78 -18.69
N HIS A 31 1.72 13.89 -17.56
CA HIS A 31 2.97 14.67 -17.46
C HIS A 31 4.00 14.22 -18.49
N PHE A 32 4.25 12.91 -18.62
CA PHE A 32 5.24 12.39 -19.56
C PHE A 32 4.76 12.46 -21.01
N THR A 33 3.48 12.15 -21.28
CA THR A 33 2.95 12.19 -22.66
C THR A 33 2.83 13.61 -23.21
N GLN A 34 2.49 14.61 -22.39
CA GLN A 34 2.53 16.01 -22.79
C GLN A 34 3.93 16.46 -23.21
N ARG A 35 4.97 15.99 -22.49
CA ARG A 35 6.37 16.30 -22.83
C ARG A 35 6.83 15.66 -24.12
N MET A 36 6.20 14.57 -24.56
CA MET A 36 6.40 13.96 -25.88
C MET A 36 5.57 14.64 -26.99
N GLY A 37 4.76 15.66 -26.66
CA GLY A 37 3.78 16.23 -27.60
C GLY A 37 2.56 15.34 -27.86
N GLN A 38 2.33 14.32 -27.01
CA GLN A 38 1.30 13.29 -27.18
C GLN A 38 0.14 13.45 -26.17
N GLY A 39 -0.25 14.69 -25.87
CA GLY A 39 -1.28 14.98 -24.86
C GLY A 39 -2.68 14.44 -25.17
N HIS A 40 -2.91 13.87 -26.37
CA HIS A 40 -4.14 13.16 -26.72
C HIS A 40 -4.22 11.75 -26.12
N LEU A 41 -3.07 11.15 -25.77
CA LEU A 41 -3.02 9.81 -25.18
C LEU A 41 -3.64 9.82 -23.78
N GLN A 42 -4.44 8.80 -23.50
CA GLN A 42 -5.13 8.63 -22.24
C GLN A 42 -4.35 7.67 -21.36
N ALA A 43 -4.26 7.97 -20.06
CA ALA A 43 -3.70 7.06 -19.07
C ALA A 43 -4.53 5.75 -18.96
N PRO A 44 -3.96 4.66 -18.41
CA PRO A 44 -4.72 3.46 -18.05
C PRO A 44 -5.94 3.82 -17.19
N ASP A 45 -7.12 3.38 -17.61
CA ASP A 45 -8.36 3.52 -16.86
C ASP A 45 -8.55 2.35 -15.87
N GLU A 46 -9.65 2.34 -15.11
CA GLU A 46 -9.90 1.28 -14.13
C GLU A 46 -9.97 -0.12 -14.75
N ARG A 47 -10.43 -0.23 -16.01
CA ARG A 47 -10.46 -1.52 -16.71
C ARG A 47 -9.05 -1.99 -17.05
N ALA A 48 -8.19 -1.07 -17.51
CA ALA A 48 -6.78 -1.36 -17.74
C ALA A 48 -6.04 -1.71 -16.43
N MET A 49 -6.30 -0.97 -15.35
CA MET A 49 -5.73 -1.27 -14.03
C MET A 49 -6.17 -2.66 -13.54
N SER A 50 -7.45 -3.01 -13.69
CA SER A 50 -7.95 -4.35 -13.38
C SER A 50 -7.25 -5.45 -14.21
N ALA A 51 -6.89 -5.16 -15.46
CA ALA A 51 -6.15 -6.11 -16.30
C ALA A 51 -4.69 -6.28 -15.84
N PHE A 52 -4.03 -5.21 -15.40
CA PHE A 52 -2.71 -5.29 -14.76
C PHE A 52 -2.76 -6.12 -13.46
N GLU A 53 -3.73 -5.84 -12.59
CA GLU A 53 -3.92 -6.59 -11.34
C GLU A 53 -4.18 -8.08 -11.60
N ALA A 54 -5.00 -8.42 -12.61
CA ALA A 54 -5.25 -9.79 -13.03
C ALA A 54 -4.00 -10.51 -13.59
N ALA A 55 -2.99 -9.74 -14.02
CA ALA A 55 -1.69 -10.24 -14.46
C ALA A 55 -0.62 -10.21 -13.34
N ASP A 56 -1.03 -10.08 -12.07
CA ASP A 56 -0.17 -9.96 -10.89
C ASP A 56 0.71 -8.69 -10.88
N ILE A 57 0.32 -7.64 -11.61
CA ILE A 57 0.97 -6.33 -11.66
C ILE A 57 0.19 -5.37 -10.76
N ILE A 58 0.53 -5.40 -9.47
CA ILE A 58 -0.30 -4.80 -8.41
C ILE A 58 0.12 -3.35 -8.10
N PHE A 59 1.39 -3.01 -8.27
CA PHE A 59 1.89 -1.67 -7.94
C PHE A 59 1.72 -0.71 -9.11
N GLU A 60 1.24 0.50 -8.81
CA GLU A 60 1.06 1.59 -9.78
C GLU A 60 2.37 1.89 -10.52
N TRP A 61 3.52 1.83 -9.84
CA TRP A 61 4.83 2.07 -10.44
C TRP A 61 5.14 1.14 -11.61
N ASP A 62 4.78 -0.15 -11.50
CA ASP A 62 4.99 -1.12 -12.58
C ASP A 62 4.06 -0.82 -13.76
N SER A 63 2.75 -0.67 -13.50
CA SER A 63 1.76 -0.41 -14.55
C SER A 63 2.04 0.88 -15.32
N LEU A 64 2.46 1.95 -14.61
CA LEU A 64 2.81 3.23 -15.19
C LEU A 64 4.08 3.15 -16.03
N ALA A 65 5.13 2.50 -15.51
CA ALA A 65 6.38 2.30 -16.24
C ALA A 65 6.17 1.51 -17.54
N LEU A 66 5.40 0.40 -17.47
CA LEU A 66 5.03 -0.40 -18.62
C LEU A 66 4.21 0.41 -19.65
N SER A 67 3.24 1.18 -19.16
CA SER A 67 2.37 2.00 -20.01
C SER A 67 3.15 3.07 -20.76
N LEU A 68 4.08 3.76 -20.10
CA LEU A 68 4.96 4.73 -20.74
C LEU A 68 5.94 4.04 -21.70
N ALA A 69 6.48 2.87 -21.34
CA ALA A 69 7.39 2.12 -22.22
C ALA A 69 6.70 1.73 -23.52
N ALA A 70 5.43 1.35 -23.47
CA ALA A 70 4.63 1.04 -24.66
C ALA A 70 4.38 2.27 -25.56
N VAL A 71 4.38 3.48 -25.00
CA VAL A 71 4.36 4.72 -25.80
C VAL A 71 5.73 4.97 -26.43
N LEU A 72 6.81 4.95 -25.62
CA LEU A 72 8.18 5.20 -26.10
C LEU A 72 8.62 4.21 -27.19
N ALA A 73 8.18 2.95 -27.10
CA ALA A 73 8.54 1.91 -28.06
C ALA A 73 8.06 2.17 -29.50
N GLN A 74 7.10 3.08 -29.69
CA GLN A 74 6.55 3.43 -30.99
C GLN A 74 7.44 4.41 -31.79
N ALA A 75 8.46 5.01 -31.17
CA ALA A 75 9.35 5.99 -31.79
C ALA A 75 10.85 5.59 -31.66
N PRO A 76 11.26 4.45 -32.24
CA PRO A 76 12.63 3.94 -32.10
C PRO A 76 13.71 4.90 -32.58
N ASP A 77 13.45 5.66 -33.64
CA ASP A 77 14.40 6.62 -34.22
C ASP A 77 14.65 7.83 -33.31
N SER A 78 13.87 8.01 -32.25
CA SER A 78 13.99 9.11 -31.30
C SER A 78 14.67 8.71 -29.98
N TRP A 79 15.00 7.44 -29.76
CA TRP A 79 15.65 7.01 -28.52
C TRP A 79 17.04 7.65 -28.37
N GLN A 80 17.30 8.17 -27.17
CA GLN A 80 18.56 8.80 -26.78
C GLN A 80 19.20 8.06 -25.60
N ASP A 81 20.30 8.59 -25.06
CA ASP A 81 21.04 7.99 -23.94
C ASP A 81 20.34 8.15 -22.57
N GLY A 82 19.18 8.80 -22.51
CA GLY A 82 18.37 8.94 -21.30
C GLY A 82 16.90 9.18 -21.59
N LEU A 83 16.05 9.05 -20.55
CA LEU A 83 14.60 9.25 -20.68
C LEU A 83 14.29 10.68 -21.12
N GLU A 84 14.86 11.68 -20.43
CA GLU A 84 14.56 13.09 -20.66
C GLU A 84 14.85 13.54 -22.10
N ASP A 85 16.02 13.18 -22.63
CA ASP A 85 16.42 13.49 -24.00
C ASP A 85 15.55 12.76 -25.03
N THR A 86 15.14 11.52 -24.71
CA THR A 86 14.22 10.75 -25.57
C THR A 86 12.85 11.42 -25.66
N LEU A 87 12.29 11.92 -24.55
CA LEU A 87 11.00 12.64 -24.56
C LEU A 87 11.09 13.89 -25.46
N GLN A 88 12.17 14.65 -25.35
CA GLN A 88 12.41 15.84 -26.16
C GLN A 88 12.58 15.50 -27.64
N ALA A 89 13.32 14.44 -27.97
CA ALA A 89 13.52 14.01 -29.35
C ALA A 89 12.19 13.58 -30.01
N ILE A 90 11.33 12.85 -29.29
CA ILE A 90 9.98 12.48 -29.77
C ILE A 90 9.15 13.73 -30.06
N GLN A 91 9.18 14.71 -29.15
CA GLN A 91 8.46 15.98 -29.33
C GLN A 91 8.95 16.74 -30.57
N GLN A 92 10.27 16.81 -30.77
CA GLN A 92 10.89 17.51 -31.91
C GLN A 92 10.62 16.80 -33.24
N ALA A 93 10.59 15.47 -33.24
CA ALA A 93 10.26 14.69 -34.42
C ALA A 93 8.81 14.89 -34.88
N GLY A 94 7.92 15.37 -33.99
CA GLY A 94 6.52 15.64 -34.32
C GLY A 94 5.75 14.40 -34.74
N VAL A 95 6.21 13.21 -34.32
CA VAL A 95 5.56 11.93 -34.62
C VAL A 95 4.22 11.84 -33.89
N SER A 96 3.25 11.17 -34.50
CA SER A 96 1.95 10.90 -33.85
C SER A 96 1.94 9.47 -33.32
N LEU A 97 1.92 9.32 -32.00
CA LEU A 97 1.89 8.02 -31.34
C LEU A 97 0.44 7.58 -31.09
N GLN A 98 0.24 6.27 -31.00
CA GLN A 98 -1.06 5.64 -30.81
C GLN A 98 -1.27 5.22 -29.35
N GLN A 99 -2.53 5.16 -28.95
CA GLN A 99 -2.95 4.66 -27.64
C GLN A 99 -2.50 3.20 -27.46
N PRO A 100 -1.73 2.87 -26.40
CA PRO A 100 -1.39 1.48 -26.11
C PRO A 100 -2.62 0.67 -25.74
N ASP A 101 -2.65 -0.60 -26.16
CA ASP A 101 -3.58 -1.59 -25.62
C ASP A 101 -3.05 -2.11 -24.28
N TYR A 102 -3.52 -1.50 -23.19
CA TYR A 102 -3.05 -1.83 -21.84
C TYR A 102 -3.42 -3.25 -21.39
N ALA A 103 -4.56 -3.78 -21.85
CA ALA A 103 -4.96 -5.13 -21.51
C ALA A 103 -4.05 -6.16 -22.20
N ALA A 104 -3.74 -5.95 -23.48
CA ALA A 104 -2.77 -6.77 -24.19
C ALA A 104 -1.36 -6.62 -23.63
N LEU A 105 -0.98 -5.42 -23.19
CA LEU A 105 0.29 -5.16 -22.52
C LEU A 105 0.41 -5.97 -21.24
N ALA A 106 -0.57 -5.87 -20.33
CA ALA A 106 -0.61 -6.63 -19.09
C ALA A 106 -0.52 -8.14 -19.33
N ALA A 107 -1.28 -8.67 -20.30
CA ALA A 107 -1.28 -10.09 -20.63
C ALA A 107 0.05 -10.60 -21.20
N ARG A 108 0.84 -9.71 -21.83
CA ARG A 108 2.15 -10.06 -22.42
C ARG A 108 3.31 -9.87 -21.47
N THR A 109 3.13 -9.10 -20.39
CA THR A 109 4.19 -8.82 -19.42
C THR A 109 4.68 -10.14 -18.81
N PRO A 110 5.98 -10.44 -18.93
CA PRO A 110 6.53 -11.66 -18.38
C PRO A 110 6.45 -11.65 -16.86
N ARG A 111 6.13 -12.80 -16.29
CA ARG A 111 6.17 -12.97 -14.83
C ARG A 111 7.62 -12.88 -14.34
N PRO A 112 7.88 -12.22 -13.20
CA PRO A 112 9.18 -12.25 -12.57
C PRO A 112 9.67 -13.69 -12.34
N THR A 113 10.92 -13.95 -12.66
CA THR A 113 11.54 -15.29 -12.47
C THR A 113 12.35 -15.39 -11.17
N ARG A 114 12.57 -14.25 -10.51
CA ARG A 114 13.23 -14.11 -9.22
C ARG A 114 12.30 -13.38 -8.25
N GLU A 115 12.41 -13.70 -6.96
CA GLU A 115 11.59 -13.10 -5.90
C GLU A 115 11.79 -11.57 -5.78
N ASP A 116 13.01 -11.09 -6.08
CA ASP A 116 13.36 -9.67 -6.01
C ASP A 116 13.09 -8.89 -7.31
N GLN A 117 12.76 -9.57 -8.40
CA GLN A 117 12.50 -8.93 -9.69
C GLN A 117 11.07 -8.39 -9.75
N LYS A 118 10.93 -7.13 -10.19
CA LYS A 118 9.62 -6.48 -10.39
C LYS A 118 9.07 -6.74 -11.79
N PRO A 119 7.74 -6.75 -11.99
CA PRO A 119 7.14 -6.97 -13.30
C PRO A 119 7.63 -6.00 -14.39
N SER A 120 7.81 -4.72 -14.08
CA SER A 120 8.35 -3.75 -15.05
C SER A 120 9.76 -4.13 -15.49
N ALA A 121 10.63 -4.48 -14.54
CA ALA A 121 12.01 -4.87 -14.80
C ALA A 121 12.09 -6.19 -15.58
N ALA A 122 11.16 -7.13 -15.36
CA ALA A 122 11.08 -8.37 -16.12
C ALA A 122 10.75 -8.15 -17.60
N ALA A 123 10.04 -7.07 -17.94
CA ALA A 123 9.69 -6.75 -19.32
C ALA A 123 10.88 -6.23 -20.16
N LEU A 124 11.96 -5.77 -19.52
CA LEU A 124 13.15 -5.26 -20.19
C LEU A 124 13.92 -6.40 -20.88
N GLY A 125 14.30 -6.19 -22.14
CA GLY A 125 14.95 -7.20 -22.99
C GLY A 125 13.99 -8.28 -23.55
N ILE A 126 12.75 -8.36 -23.04
CA ILE A 126 11.74 -9.34 -23.48
C ILE A 126 10.65 -8.67 -24.31
N LEU A 127 9.98 -7.68 -23.73
CA LEU A 127 8.94 -6.90 -24.42
C LEU A 127 9.48 -5.59 -24.98
N PHE A 128 10.45 -5.01 -24.28
CA PHE A 128 11.06 -3.72 -24.62
C PHE A 128 12.56 -3.91 -24.82
N PRO A 129 13.18 -3.13 -25.71
CA PRO A 129 14.61 -3.22 -25.93
C PRO A 129 15.37 -2.80 -24.68
N ASP A 130 16.53 -3.44 -24.46
CA ASP A 130 17.44 -3.07 -23.40
C ASP A 130 18.26 -1.83 -23.77
N ALA A 131 17.59 -0.69 -23.83
CA ALA A 131 18.16 0.61 -24.18
C ALA A 131 18.00 1.63 -23.02
N PRO A 132 18.84 2.68 -22.96
CA PRO A 132 18.90 3.61 -21.82
C PRO A 132 17.55 4.14 -21.31
N PRO A 133 16.63 4.69 -22.14
CA PRO A 133 15.35 5.20 -21.66
C PRO A 133 14.46 4.12 -21.05
N PHE A 134 14.54 2.88 -21.55
CA PHE A 134 13.79 1.75 -20.99
C PHE A 134 14.40 1.22 -19.70
N ARG A 135 15.73 1.27 -19.52
CA ARG A 135 16.37 0.94 -18.25
C ARG A 135 15.94 1.92 -17.15
N GLU A 136 15.98 3.23 -17.45
CA GLU A 136 15.53 4.27 -16.51
C GLU A 136 14.05 4.13 -16.16
N LEU A 137 13.22 3.73 -17.13
CA LEU A 137 11.78 3.59 -16.94
C LEU A 137 11.38 2.30 -16.23
N LEU A 138 11.89 1.15 -16.69
CA LEU A 138 11.42 -0.17 -16.30
C LEU A 138 12.24 -0.79 -15.16
N ALA A 139 13.57 -0.74 -15.23
CA ALA A 139 14.42 -1.36 -14.22
C ALA A 139 14.46 -0.54 -12.93
N ALA A 140 14.31 0.78 -13.02
CA ALA A 140 14.35 1.69 -11.89
C ALA A 140 12.97 2.12 -11.38
N ALA A 141 11.86 1.53 -11.85
CA ALA A 141 10.48 1.98 -11.55
C ALA A 141 10.14 2.07 -10.04
N HIS A 142 10.81 1.28 -9.19
CA HIS A 142 10.62 1.28 -7.73
C HIS A 142 11.67 2.13 -7.00
N SER A 143 12.59 2.78 -7.73
CA SER A 143 13.64 3.62 -7.16
C SER A 143 13.12 5.03 -6.87
N PRO A 144 13.36 5.60 -5.68
CA PRO A 144 13.00 6.98 -5.39
C PRO A 144 13.78 8.01 -6.22
N THR A 145 14.84 7.59 -6.92
CA THR A 145 15.61 8.44 -7.83
C THR A 145 15.13 8.38 -9.28
N ALA A 146 14.26 7.43 -9.63
CA ALA A 146 13.79 7.30 -11.00
C ALA A 146 12.82 8.44 -11.35
N PRO A 147 12.94 9.07 -12.54
CA PRO A 147 12.12 10.22 -12.91
C PRO A 147 10.61 9.95 -12.81
N VAL A 148 10.14 8.78 -13.27
CA VAL A 148 8.72 8.43 -13.22
C VAL A 148 8.23 8.30 -11.79
N THR A 149 8.98 7.62 -10.93
CA THR A 149 8.66 7.45 -9.51
C THR A 149 8.65 8.80 -8.80
N GLN A 150 9.59 9.70 -9.11
CA GLN A 150 9.60 11.05 -8.55
C GLN A 150 8.37 11.86 -8.96
N VAL A 151 8.01 11.85 -10.24
CA VAL A 151 6.81 12.56 -10.72
C VAL A 151 5.53 11.96 -10.13
N PHE A 152 5.46 10.64 -9.98
CA PHE A 152 4.35 9.98 -9.30
C PHE A 152 4.26 10.39 -7.84
N GLN A 153 5.36 10.30 -7.10
CA GLN A 153 5.43 10.69 -5.70
C GLN A 153 5.17 12.19 -5.50
N HIS A 154 5.50 13.04 -6.48
CA HIS A 154 5.10 14.44 -6.51
C HIS A 154 3.60 14.63 -6.43
N PHE A 155 2.86 13.92 -7.29
CA PHE A 155 1.40 13.99 -7.29
C PHE A 155 0.78 13.33 -6.05
N VAL A 156 1.31 12.19 -5.60
CA VAL A 156 0.84 11.49 -4.41
C VAL A 156 0.98 12.38 -3.16
N LEU A 157 2.18 12.90 -2.90
CA LEU A 157 2.51 13.61 -1.65
C LEU A 157 2.30 15.13 -1.73
N GLY A 158 2.26 15.70 -2.93
CA GLY A 158 2.39 17.15 -3.11
C GLY A 158 3.84 17.63 -2.94
N SER A 159 4.13 18.82 -3.45
CA SER A 159 5.52 19.31 -3.59
C SER A 159 6.24 19.50 -2.26
N GLU A 160 5.55 20.00 -1.23
CA GLU A 160 6.14 20.25 0.08
C GLU A 160 6.53 18.94 0.79
N GLN A 161 5.59 17.99 0.85
CA GLN A 161 5.84 16.71 1.50
C GLN A 161 6.84 15.86 0.71
N PHE A 162 6.80 15.90 -0.63
CA PHE A 162 7.82 15.27 -1.47
C PHE A 162 9.23 15.75 -1.10
N ALA A 163 9.43 17.08 -1.02
CA ALA A 163 10.75 17.64 -0.72
C ALA A 163 11.27 17.23 0.65
N ARG A 164 10.37 17.15 1.65
CA ARG A 164 10.68 16.65 2.98
C ARG A 164 11.03 15.16 2.98
N THR A 165 10.30 14.35 2.21
CA THR A 165 10.46 12.89 2.16
C THR A 165 11.73 12.45 1.43
N TYR A 166 12.08 13.11 0.32
CA TYR A 166 13.18 12.69 -0.55
C TYR A 166 14.43 13.57 -0.43
N GLY A 167 14.36 14.69 0.29
CA GLY A 167 15.49 15.61 0.45
C GLY A 167 15.90 16.31 -0.85
N THR A 168 15.04 16.29 -1.87
CA THR A 168 15.29 16.88 -3.18
C THR A 168 14.26 17.97 -3.48
N PRO A 169 14.63 19.04 -4.20
CA PRO A 169 13.69 20.09 -4.56
C PRO A 169 12.60 19.54 -5.49
N PRO A 170 11.37 20.05 -5.37
CA PRO A 170 10.29 19.58 -6.21
C PRO A 170 10.50 19.98 -7.67
N ARG A 171 10.20 19.07 -8.60
CA ARG A 171 10.30 19.33 -10.05
C ARG A 171 9.24 20.33 -10.54
N PHE A 172 8.07 20.32 -9.91
CA PHE A 172 6.95 21.21 -10.19
C PHE A 172 6.08 21.39 -8.94
N ALA A 173 5.21 22.40 -8.97
CA ALA A 173 4.22 22.64 -7.93
C ALA A 173 2.99 21.75 -8.13
N SER A 174 2.55 21.09 -7.05
CA SER A 174 1.37 20.23 -7.03
C SER A 174 0.87 20.07 -5.59
N ASP A 175 -0.45 20.07 -5.43
CA ASP A 175 -1.10 19.63 -4.19
C ASP A 175 -1.03 18.11 -4.05
N SER A 176 -1.16 17.59 -2.82
CA SER A 176 -1.23 16.15 -2.58
C SER A 176 -2.55 15.59 -3.11
N LEU A 177 -2.48 14.66 -4.06
CA LEU A 177 -3.65 13.94 -4.53
C LEU A 177 -4.19 12.96 -3.48
N LEU A 178 -3.32 12.41 -2.61
CA LEU A 178 -3.81 11.65 -1.45
C LEU A 178 -4.65 12.54 -0.53
N GLU A 179 -4.19 13.74 -0.17
CA GLU A 179 -4.93 14.63 0.73
C GLU A 179 -6.20 15.22 0.11
N THR A 180 -6.20 15.49 -1.19
CA THR A 180 -7.32 16.17 -1.86
C THR A 180 -8.40 15.21 -2.36
N LEU A 181 -8.04 13.99 -2.77
CA LEU A 181 -8.95 13.08 -3.48
C LEU A 181 -9.35 11.85 -2.68
N ASP A 182 -8.54 11.37 -1.74
CA ASP A 182 -8.97 10.27 -0.88
C ASP A 182 -10.23 10.67 -0.09
N ARG A 183 -11.08 9.68 0.16
CA ARG A 183 -12.35 9.87 0.87
C ARG A 183 -12.44 8.93 2.06
N PRO A 184 -12.48 9.45 3.30
CA PRO A 184 -12.81 8.67 4.48
C PRO A 184 -14.15 7.94 4.31
N MET A 185 -14.16 6.66 4.67
CA MET A 185 -15.34 5.79 4.69
C MET A 185 -15.85 5.55 6.12
N LEU A 186 -15.02 5.85 7.12
CA LEU A 186 -15.41 5.82 8.52
C LEU A 186 -16.27 7.04 8.87
N SER A 187 -17.49 6.80 9.34
CA SER A 187 -18.39 7.86 9.81
C SER A 187 -17.89 8.46 11.13
N GLN A 188 -18.29 9.71 11.41
CA GLN A 188 -17.94 10.37 12.68
C GLN A 188 -18.52 9.61 13.88
N GLU A 189 -19.73 9.04 13.76
CA GLU A 189 -20.32 8.23 14.83
C GLU A 189 -19.51 6.96 15.10
N ALA A 190 -19.15 6.20 14.06
CA ALA A 190 -18.34 5.00 14.23
C ALA A 190 -16.94 5.33 14.77
N HIS A 191 -16.36 6.46 14.33
CA HIS A 191 -15.10 6.98 14.89
C HIS A 191 -15.22 7.25 16.40
N ASP A 192 -16.22 8.04 16.83
CA ASP A 192 -16.39 8.40 18.24
C ASP A 192 -16.65 7.15 19.10
N ARG A 193 -17.43 6.20 18.59
CA ARG A 193 -17.70 4.93 19.27
C ARG A 193 -16.45 4.06 19.37
N LEU A 194 -15.65 3.96 18.31
CA LEU A 194 -14.40 3.20 18.32
C LEU A 194 -13.42 3.81 19.31
N TRP A 195 -13.28 5.13 19.30
CA TRP A 195 -12.33 5.88 20.12
C TRP A 195 -12.62 5.76 21.61
N ASN A 196 -13.90 5.75 21.97
CA ASN A 196 -14.35 5.71 23.36
C ASN A 196 -14.70 4.30 23.86
N ALA A 197 -14.56 3.26 23.03
CA ALA A 197 -14.90 1.90 23.39
C ALA A 197 -13.95 1.38 24.49
N PRO A 198 -14.45 1.01 25.69
CA PRO A 198 -13.62 0.49 26.76
C PRO A 198 -13.00 -0.85 26.36
N HIS A 199 -11.76 -1.09 26.80
CA HIS A 199 -11.02 -2.33 26.53
C HIS A 199 -10.90 -2.67 25.03
N THR A 200 -10.98 -1.67 24.15
CA THR A 200 -10.85 -1.81 22.71
C THR A 200 -9.62 -1.05 22.25
N TYR A 201 -8.75 -1.71 21.49
CA TYR A 201 -7.43 -1.23 21.11
C TYR A 201 -7.29 -1.30 19.58
N PRO A 202 -7.77 -0.26 18.87
CA PRO A 202 -7.68 -0.22 17.41
C PRO A 202 -6.25 0.08 16.93
N VAL A 203 -5.86 -0.56 15.84
CA VAL A 203 -4.57 -0.41 15.18
C VAL A 203 -4.79 -0.29 13.67
N ILE A 204 -4.16 0.72 13.07
CA ILE A 204 -4.11 0.82 11.61
C ILE A 204 -3.06 -0.17 11.10
N TYR A 205 -3.46 -1.03 10.17
CA TYR A 205 -2.67 -2.13 9.61
C TYR A 205 -2.79 -2.08 8.09
N THR A 206 -1.77 -1.61 7.38
CA THR A 206 -1.90 -1.26 5.95
C THR A 206 -0.65 -1.56 5.13
N ALA A 207 -0.83 -1.86 3.84
CA ALA A 207 0.28 -1.97 2.89
C ALA A 207 0.71 -0.61 2.30
N ARG A 208 0.05 0.51 2.65
CA ARG A 208 0.53 1.84 2.24
C ARG A 208 1.94 2.09 2.76
N PRO A 209 2.80 2.78 1.98
CA PRO A 209 4.04 3.35 2.48
C PRO A 209 3.81 4.12 3.77
N SER A 210 4.74 3.98 4.72
CA SER A 210 4.70 4.69 5.99
C SER A 210 6.10 5.12 6.36
N LEU A 211 6.20 5.96 7.39
CA LEU A 211 7.48 6.17 8.05
C LEU A 211 7.97 4.85 8.70
N PRO A 212 9.30 4.69 8.86
CA PRO A 212 9.86 3.61 9.67
C PRO A 212 9.60 3.90 11.17
N PRO A 213 10.06 3.04 12.09
CA PRO A 213 9.90 3.28 13.53
C PRO A 213 10.53 4.61 13.98
N MET A 214 9.98 5.21 15.04
CA MET A 214 10.39 6.55 15.50
C MET A 214 11.86 6.67 15.91
N THR A 215 12.53 5.56 16.21
CA THR A 215 13.93 5.52 16.63
C THR A 215 14.92 5.83 15.51
N GLU A 216 14.48 5.82 14.26
CA GLU A 216 15.34 6.12 13.12
C GLU A 216 15.58 7.63 12.99
N LEU A 217 16.83 8.03 12.80
CA LEU A 217 17.21 9.45 12.65
C LEU A 217 17.10 9.95 11.20
N ASN A 218 16.98 9.04 10.22
CA ASN A 218 16.94 9.36 8.80
C ASN A 218 15.87 8.54 8.06
N TRP A 219 14.73 9.17 7.77
CA TRP A 219 13.59 8.54 7.09
C TRP A 219 13.56 8.80 5.58
N VAL A 220 14.65 9.28 4.98
CA VAL A 220 14.69 9.60 3.54
C VAL A 220 14.29 8.37 2.73
N GLY A 221 13.30 8.55 1.84
CA GLY A 221 12.78 7.50 0.98
C GLY A 221 11.57 6.73 1.53
N TYR A 222 11.20 6.93 2.81
CA TYR A 222 9.96 6.42 3.38
C TYR A 222 8.84 7.45 3.22
N SER A 223 7.93 7.22 2.26
CA SER A 223 6.81 8.14 2.03
C SER A 223 5.73 7.99 3.12
N PRO A 224 5.24 9.09 3.72
CA PRO A 224 4.35 9.06 4.87
C PRO A 224 2.87 8.92 4.46
N GLU A 225 2.57 7.99 3.55
CA GLU A 225 1.27 7.86 2.88
C GLU A 225 0.20 7.30 3.83
N ALA A 226 0.60 6.35 4.70
CA ALA A 226 -0.23 5.85 5.78
C ALA A 226 -0.48 6.93 6.85
N GLU A 227 0.51 7.76 7.17
CA GLU A 227 0.35 8.87 8.09
C GLU A 227 -0.57 9.97 7.52
N ILE A 228 -0.53 10.21 6.20
CA ILE A 228 -1.51 11.05 5.50
C ILE A 228 -2.92 10.49 5.71
N ALA A 229 -3.13 9.19 5.46
CA ALA A 229 -4.42 8.54 5.67
C ALA A 229 -4.89 8.67 7.14
N GLN A 230 -4.02 8.38 8.11
CA GLN A 230 -4.32 8.49 9.53
C GLN A 230 -4.79 9.90 9.93
N ARG A 231 -4.16 10.95 9.36
CA ARG A 231 -4.57 12.34 9.59
C ARG A 231 -5.97 12.62 9.07
N GLN A 232 -6.25 12.22 7.82
CA GLN A 232 -7.55 12.43 7.20
C GLN A 232 -8.67 11.72 7.97
N LEU A 233 -8.37 10.55 8.52
CA LEU A 233 -9.28 9.75 9.34
C LEU A 233 -9.42 10.27 10.78
N LYS A 234 -8.65 11.29 11.17
CA LYS A 234 -8.57 11.79 12.57
C LYS A 234 -8.23 10.67 13.57
N LEU A 235 -7.38 9.73 13.17
CA LEU A 235 -6.94 8.58 13.98
C LEU A 235 -5.50 8.75 14.50
N ARG A 236 -4.97 9.98 14.50
CA ARG A 236 -3.66 10.29 15.10
C ARG A 236 -3.66 9.86 16.57
N GLY A 237 -2.65 9.09 16.96
CA GLY A 237 -2.51 8.55 18.32
C GLY A 237 -2.84 7.06 18.41
N LEU A 238 -3.46 6.47 17.38
CA LEU A 238 -3.52 5.02 17.26
C LEU A 238 -2.18 4.46 16.76
N PRO A 239 -1.80 3.24 17.18
CA PRO A 239 -0.73 2.51 16.53
C PRO A 239 -1.00 2.38 15.03
N LEU A 240 0.03 2.63 14.23
CA LEU A 240 0.00 2.52 12.77
C LEU A 240 1.12 1.60 12.35
N ILE A 241 0.79 0.46 11.77
CA ILE A 241 1.70 -0.50 11.17
C ILE A 241 1.49 -0.44 9.66
N GLY A 242 2.38 0.29 8.99
CA GLY A 242 2.41 0.44 7.54
C GLY A 242 3.63 -0.23 6.93
N TYR A 243 3.76 -0.14 5.60
CA TYR A 243 4.84 -0.78 4.85
C TYR A 243 6.23 -0.37 5.35
N GLY A 244 6.44 0.89 5.72
CA GLY A 244 7.77 1.38 6.12
C GLY A 244 8.31 0.70 7.38
N LYS A 245 7.45 0.48 8.39
CA LYS A 245 7.85 -0.21 9.63
C LYS A 245 8.17 -1.67 9.40
N VAL A 246 7.38 -2.31 8.55
CA VAL A 246 7.56 -3.71 8.16
C VAL A 246 8.80 -3.88 7.29
N GLN A 247 9.06 -2.94 6.37
CA GLN A 247 10.27 -2.89 5.56
C GLN A 247 11.51 -2.72 6.42
N TRP A 248 11.48 -1.80 7.38
CA TRP A 248 12.57 -1.62 8.33
C TRP A 248 12.83 -2.92 9.09
N LEU A 249 11.79 -3.58 9.61
CA LEU A 249 11.95 -4.83 10.35
C LEU A 249 12.55 -5.94 9.48
N ALA A 250 12.07 -6.11 8.25
CA ALA A 250 12.62 -7.07 7.30
C ALA A 250 14.12 -6.82 7.04
N GLN A 251 14.52 -5.55 6.88
CA GLN A 251 15.92 -5.15 6.69
C GLN A 251 16.79 -5.49 7.91
N GLN A 252 16.30 -5.28 9.14
CA GLN A 252 17.04 -5.65 10.35
C GLN A 252 17.34 -7.16 10.43
N HIS A 253 16.52 -7.99 9.80
CA HIS A 253 16.68 -9.44 9.75
C HIS A 253 17.26 -9.96 8.43
N GLY A 254 17.67 -9.08 7.52
CA GLY A 254 18.21 -9.45 6.20
C GLY A 254 17.21 -10.23 5.33
N GLN A 255 15.91 -10.02 5.52
CA GLN A 255 14.84 -10.71 4.81
C GLN A 255 14.22 -9.84 3.72
N SER A 256 13.54 -10.50 2.77
CA SER A 256 12.76 -9.81 1.76
C SER A 256 11.47 -9.24 2.36
N ILE A 257 11.11 -8.03 1.95
CA ILE A 257 9.85 -7.39 2.36
C ILE A 257 8.61 -8.18 1.93
N SER A 258 8.68 -8.95 0.83
CA SER A 258 7.59 -9.85 0.39
C SER A 258 7.19 -10.86 1.46
N GLN A 259 8.12 -11.25 2.32
CA GLN A 259 7.91 -12.21 3.39
C GLN A 259 7.31 -11.58 4.64
N TYR A 260 7.30 -10.25 4.72
CA TYR A 260 6.91 -9.49 5.91
C TYR A 260 5.63 -8.69 5.70
N VAL A 261 5.38 -8.15 4.51
CA VAL A 261 4.18 -7.38 4.17
C VAL A 261 2.96 -8.29 3.96
N LYS A 262 1.74 -7.73 4.01
CA LYS A 262 0.50 -8.49 3.80
C LYS A 262 0.60 -9.31 2.49
N PRO A 263 0.12 -10.56 2.44
CA PRO A 263 -0.66 -11.27 3.47
C PRO A 263 0.19 -12.01 4.53
N SER A 264 1.47 -11.67 4.71
CA SER A 264 2.34 -12.32 5.68
C SER A 264 1.79 -12.25 7.12
N PRO A 265 1.85 -13.36 7.88
CA PRO A 265 1.56 -13.39 9.31
C PRO A 265 2.40 -12.41 10.14
N MET A 266 3.60 -12.04 9.67
CA MET A 266 4.51 -11.14 10.40
C MET A 266 3.92 -9.73 10.54
N HIS A 267 3.33 -9.19 9.47
CA HIS A 267 2.66 -7.89 9.52
C HIS A 267 1.55 -7.87 10.58
N SER A 268 0.71 -8.92 10.57
CA SER A 268 -0.42 -9.06 11.50
C SER A 268 0.06 -9.26 12.93
N ARG A 269 1.16 -10.02 13.12
CA ARG A 269 1.80 -10.24 14.42
C ARG A 269 2.29 -8.93 15.02
N LEU A 270 2.99 -8.12 14.23
CA LEU A 270 3.44 -6.80 14.65
C LEU A 270 2.25 -5.91 15.06
N ALA A 271 1.18 -5.87 14.27
CA ALA A 271 -0.01 -5.08 14.59
C ALA A 271 -0.73 -5.54 15.88
N ILE A 272 -0.86 -6.86 16.10
CA ILE A 272 -1.45 -7.41 17.34
C ILE A 272 -0.58 -7.05 18.55
N PHE A 273 0.74 -7.22 18.46
CA PHE A 273 1.64 -6.89 19.56
C PHE A 273 1.67 -5.39 19.85
N SER A 274 1.63 -4.55 18.82
CA SER A 274 1.47 -3.10 19.01
C SER A 274 0.20 -2.77 19.79
N ALA A 275 -0.93 -3.41 19.48
CA ALA A 275 -2.17 -3.21 20.24
C ALA A 275 -2.04 -3.66 21.70
N MET A 276 -1.37 -4.80 21.94
CA MET A 276 -1.17 -5.35 23.28
C MET A 276 -0.28 -4.45 24.14
N PHE A 277 0.85 -3.98 23.63
CA PHE A 277 1.69 -3.01 24.37
C PHE A 277 0.99 -1.66 24.55
N TYR A 278 0.32 -1.16 23.50
CA TYR A 278 -0.46 0.07 23.58
C TYR A 278 -1.57 -0.01 24.64
N SER A 279 -2.19 -1.19 24.82
CA SER A 279 -3.21 -1.41 25.85
C SER A 279 -2.71 -1.19 27.28
N GLN A 280 -1.41 -1.32 27.50
CA GLN A 280 -0.75 -1.11 28.78
C GLN A 280 -0.31 0.34 29.00
N ARG A 281 -0.61 1.24 28.05
CA ARG A 281 -0.13 2.65 28.04
C ARG A 281 1.40 2.76 28.06
N ASP A 282 2.05 1.79 27.45
CA ASP A 282 3.49 1.80 27.26
C ASP A 282 3.86 2.85 26.20
N GLU A 283 4.61 3.89 26.58
CA GLU A 283 5.10 4.91 25.64
C GLU A 283 6.16 4.36 24.68
N THR A 284 6.78 3.23 25.03
CA THR A 284 7.77 2.51 24.22
C THR A 284 7.17 1.32 23.46
N TRP A 285 5.84 1.26 23.35
CA TRP A 285 5.11 0.14 22.72
C TRP A 285 5.65 -0.26 21.35
N GLU A 286 6.11 0.72 20.55
CA GLU A 286 6.57 0.48 19.19
C GLU A 286 7.85 -0.36 19.18
N GLN A 287 8.82 0.01 20.01
CA GLN A 287 10.09 -0.71 20.11
C GLN A 287 9.86 -2.14 20.63
N HIS A 288 9.09 -2.29 21.71
CA HIS A 288 8.80 -3.61 22.26
C HIS A 288 8.02 -4.50 21.29
N ALA A 289 7.08 -3.93 20.51
CA ALA A 289 6.35 -4.68 19.51
C ALA A 289 7.26 -5.19 18.38
N LEU A 290 8.21 -4.37 17.91
CA LEU A 290 9.17 -4.76 16.88
C LEU A 290 10.12 -5.85 17.38
N GLU A 291 10.68 -5.69 18.58
CA GLU A 291 11.57 -6.67 19.19
C GLU A 291 10.87 -8.02 19.40
N LEU A 292 9.62 -8.00 19.90
CA LEU A 292 8.86 -9.22 20.18
C LEU A 292 8.31 -9.88 18.91
N ALA A 293 7.95 -9.10 17.88
CA ALA A 293 7.42 -9.65 16.62
C ALA A 293 8.40 -10.62 15.97
N ALA A 294 9.70 -10.31 16.02
CA ALA A 294 10.77 -11.16 15.51
C ALA A 294 11.23 -12.28 16.47
N HIS A 295 10.73 -12.29 17.71
CA HIS A 295 11.13 -13.25 18.72
C HIS A 295 10.29 -14.54 18.66
N GLU A 296 10.96 -15.71 18.71
CA GLU A 296 10.32 -17.04 18.71
C GLU A 296 10.10 -17.62 20.12
N GLY A 297 10.49 -16.91 21.18
CA GLY A 297 10.37 -17.37 22.57
C GLY A 297 9.00 -17.14 23.20
N PRO A 298 8.89 -17.40 24.53
CA PRO A 298 7.64 -17.27 25.26
C PRO A 298 7.17 -15.81 25.30
N LEU A 299 5.87 -15.62 25.10
CA LEU A 299 5.23 -14.30 25.25
C LEU A 299 5.15 -13.85 26.72
N PRO A 300 5.01 -12.53 26.99
CA PRO A 300 4.84 -12.00 28.34
C PRO A 300 3.69 -12.69 29.10
N GLU A 301 3.92 -13.02 30.37
CA GLU A 301 2.98 -13.81 31.18
C GLU A 301 1.68 -13.06 31.43
N GLU A 302 1.76 -11.74 31.59
CA GLU A 302 0.62 -10.85 31.79
C GLU A 302 -0.38 -10.87 30.63
N TRP A 303 0.05 -11.20 29.41
CA TRP A 303 -0.85 -11.33 28.26
C TRP A 303 -1.68 -12.60 28.31
N ARG A 304 -1.20 -13.64 29.02
CA ARG A 304 -1.89 -14.93 29.17
C ARG A 304 -3.09 -14.87 30.10
N ALA A 305 -3.10 -13.90 31.02
CA ALA A 305 -4.15 -13.76 32.02
C ALA A 305 -5.48 -13.27 31.43
N ASP A 306 -5.43 -12.44 30.39
CA ASP A 306 -6.61 -11.83 29.78
C ASP A 306 -7.09 -12.62 28.55
N PRO A 307 -8.41 -12.79 28.34
CA PRO A 307 -8.95 -13.23 27.06
C PRO A 307 -8.87 -12.09 26.04
N TRP A 308 -8.35 -12.39 24.85
CA TRP A 308 -8.21 -11.47 23.73
C TRP A 308 -9.12 -11.86 22.56
N GLN A 309 -9.78 -10.87 21.97
CA GLN A 309 -10.48 -11.01 20.71
C GLN A 309 -9.83 -10.09 19.68
N VAL A 310 -9.33 -10.66 18.60
CA VAL A 310 -8.89 -9.91 17.43
C VAL A 310 -10.07 -9.77 16.47
N ILE A 311 -10.34 -8.55 16.04
CA ILE A 311 -11.27 -8.23 14.97
C ILE A 311 -10.44 -7.66 13.83
N VAL A 312 -10.54 -8.22 12.63
CA VAL A 312 -9.90 -7.64 11.44
C VAL A 312 -10.98 -7.12 10.48
N LEU A 313 -10.85 -5.87 10.03
CA LEU A 313 -11.65 -5.28 8.97
C LEU A 313 -10.76 -5.05 7.75
N GLU A 314 -11.03 -5.77 6.66
CA GLU A 314 -10.12 -5.88 5.51
C GLU A 314 -10.89 -6.16 4.22
N ASP A 315 -10.43 -5.65 3.08
CA ASP A 315 -11.08 -5.87 1.76
C ASP A 315 -10.45 -7.04 0.95
N SER A 316 -9.36 -7.62 1.47
CA SER A 316 -8.58 -8.70 0.89
C SER A 316 -8.73 -10.03 1.64
N ALA A 317 -9.18 -11.07 0.92
CA ALA A 317 -9.27 -12.41 1.46
C ALA A 317 -7.90 -12.99 1.88
N GLY A 318 -6.82 -12.60 1.18
CA GLY A 318 -5.46 -13.03 1.50
C GLY A 318 -5.00 -12.49 2.86
N SER A 319 -5.23 -11.20 3.10
CA SER A 319 -4.88 -10.55 4.37
C SER A 319 -5.64 -11.14 5.55
N ILE A 320 -6.95 -11.44 5.41
CA ILE A 320 -7.74 -12.10 6.47
C ILE A 320 -7.16 -13.48 6.81
N LYS A 321 -6.77 -14.27 5.80
CA LYS A 321 -6.08 -15.56 6.03
C LYS A 321 -4.75 -15.37 6.77
N GLY A 322 -3.99 -14.33 6.42
CA GLY A 322 -2.75 -13.96 7.11
C GLY A 322 -2.96 -13.69 8.60
N VAL A 323 -3.97 -12.87 8.95
CA VAL A 323 -4.34 -12.62 10.36
C VAL A 323 -4.79 -13.91 11.07
N ARG A 324 -5.57 -14.75 10.40
CA ARG A 324 -6.01 -16.05 10.95
C ARG A 324 -4.82 -16.95 11.29
N ALA A 325 -3.87 -17.09 10.37
CA ALA A 325 -2.65 -17.85 10.62
C ALA A 325 -1.85 -17.28 11.80
N THR A 326 -1.77 -15.95 11.95
CA THR A 326 -1.15 -15.33 13.12
C THR A 326 -1.87 -15.68 14.41
N VAL A 327 -3.20 -15.57 14.46
CA VAL A 327 -3.97 -15.89 15.67
C VAL A 327 -3.83 -17.36 16.05
N GLU A 328 -3.93 -18.26 15.07
CA GLU A 328 -3.71 -19.71 15.28
C GLU A 328 -2.30 -20.01 15.82
N ALA A 329 -1.27 -19.31 15.33
CA ALA A 329 0.10 -19.46 15.85
C ALA A 329 0.28 -18.92 17.29
N LEU A 330 -0.56 -17.98 17.73
CA LEU A 330 -0.52 -17.39 19.06
C LEU A 330 -1.36 -18.16 20.11
N GLN A 331 -2.37 -18.92 19.68
CA GLN A 331 -3.27 -19.69 20.54
C GLN A 331 -2.60 -20.65 21.54
N PRO A 332 -1.48 -21.32 21.21
CA PRO A 332 -0.78 -22.16 22.20
C PRO A 332 -0.24 -21.39 23.41
N GLN A 333 -0.06 -20.07 23.28
CA GLN A 333 0.52 -19.22 24.32
C GLN A 333 -0.46 -18.22 24.93
N LEU A 334 -1.55 -17.88 24.22
CA LEU A 334 -2.52 -16.85 24.60
C LEU A 334 -3.95 -17.37 24.50
N ASN A 335 -4.82 -16.89 25.38
CA ASN A 335 -6.27 -17.03 25.21
C ASN A 335 -6.75 -16.00 24.17
N ILE A 336 -6.66 -16.35 22.89
CA ILE A 336 -6.93 -15.43 21.77
C ILE A 336 -7.88 -16.05 20.73
N SER A 337 -8.81 -15.22 20.24
CA SER A 337 -9.79 -15.59 19.20
C SER A 337 -9.80 -14.55 18.07
N LEU A 338 -10.38 -14.92 16.92
CA LEU A 338 -10.50 -14.05 15.74
C LEU A 338 -11.97 -13.91 15.31
N LYS A 339 -12.35 -12.69 14.91
CA LYS A 339 -13.47 -12.39 14.02
C LYS A 339 -12.96 -11.65 12.79
N GLY A 340 -13.17 -12.23 11.60
CA GLY A 340 -12.87 -11.60 10.33
C GLY A 340 -14.09 -10.90 9.74
N VAL A 341 -13.93 -9.63 9.39
CA VAL A 341 -14.93 -8.84 8.66
C VAL A 341 -14.35 -8.46 7.31
N GLY A 342 -14.93 -9.02 6.25
CA GLY A 342 -14.67 -8.60 4.88
C GLY A 342 -15.43 -7.32 4.56
N VAL A 343 -14.78 -6.29 4.03
CA VAL A 343 -15.46 -5.06 3.59
C VAL A 343 -15.41 -4.96 2.08
N ALA A 344 -16.56 -5.01 1.42
CA ALA A 344 -16.64 -4.86 -0.04
C ALA A 344 -18.04 -4.51 -0.53
N LEU A 345 -18.12 -3.61 -1.51
CA LEU A 345 -19.33 -3.37 -2.30
C LEU A 345 -19.39 -4.25 -3.56
N ASP A 346 -18.23 -4.56 -4.16
CA ASP A 346 -18.17 -5.35 -5.40
C ASP A 346 -18.57 -6.82 -5.16
N PRO A 347 -19.50 -7.38 -5.95
CA PRO A 347 -19.95 -8.77 -5.77
C PRO A 347 -18.84 -9.82 -5.90
N THR A 348 -17.83 -9.58 -6.75
CA THR A 348 -16.71 -10.50 -6.96
C THR A 348 -15.82 -10.55 -5.72
N LYS A 349 -15.44 -9.38 -5.19
CA LYS A 349 -14.72 -9.27 -3.91
C LYS A 349 -15.52 -9.87 -2.76
N GLN A 350 -16.82 -9.59 -2.67
CA GLN A 350 -17.69 -10.19 -1.65
C GLN A 350 -17.69 -11.71 -1.70
N ALA A 351 -17.74 -12.31 -2.89
CA ALA A 351 -17.70 -13.77 -3.04
C ALA A 351 -16.38 -14.35 -2.51
N ALA A 352 -15.25 -13.73 -2.81
CA ALA A 352 -13.95 -14.14 -2.28
C ALA A 352 -13.85 -13.99 -0.75
N LEU A 353 -14.39 -12.89 -0.20
CA LEU A 353 -14.38 -12.62 1.25
C LEU A 353 -15.27 -13.57 2.03
N ARG A 354 -16.44 -13.96 1.51
CA ARG A 354 -17.35 -14.95 2.14
C ARG A 354 -16.70 -16.30 2.40
N ALA A 355 -15.63 -16.65 1.68
CA ALA A 355 -14.90 -17.88 1.89
C ALA A 355 -13.98 -17.86 3.13
N VAL A 356 -13.70 -16.68 3.71
CA VAL A 356 -12.67 -16.54 4.76
C VAL A 356 -13.09 -15.65 5.94
N ALA A 357 -14.02 -14.74 5.73
CA ALA A 357 -14.54 -13.82 6.74
C ALA A 357 -15.77 -14.42 7.44
N ASP A 358 -15.93 -14.09 8.72
CA ASP A 358 -17.11 -14.48 9.51
C ASP A 358 -18.33 -13.61 9.13
N PHE A 359 -18.09 -12.40 8.65
CA PHE A 359 -19.10 -11.48 8.13
C PHE A 359 -18.56 -10.68 6.95
N VAL A 360 -19.41 -10.38 5.97
CA VAL A 360 -19.07 -9.49 4.85
C VAL A 360 -19.98 -8.29 4.88
N ALA A 361 -19.40 -7.13 5.17
CA ALA A 361 -20.09 -5.86 5.29
C ALA A 361 -19.98 -5.06 3.97
N PRO A 362 -21.01 -4.26 3.62
CA PRO A 362 -20.94 -3.35 2.48
C PRO A 362 -19.97 -2.18 2.73
N ASP A 363 -19.76 -1.79 3.99
CA ASP A 363 -18.83 -0.76 4.40
C ASP A 363 -18.29 -1.00 5.83
N VAL A 364 -17.28 -0.23 6.22
CA VAL A 364 -16.60 -0.36 7.50
C VAL A 364 -17.50 -0.07 8.71
N ASN A 365 -18.50 0.80 8.58
CA ASN A 365 -19.38 1.17 9.69
C ASN A 365 -20.29 0.01 10.08
N VAL A 366 -20.92 -0.63 9.08
CA VAL A 366 -21.72 -1.85 9.28
C VAL A 366 -20.85 -2.98 9.81
N GLY A 367 -19.60 -3.08 9.31
CA GLY A 367 -18.63 -4.06 9.79
C GLY A 367 -18.28 -3.89 11.27
N LEU A 368 -17.97 -2.66 11.70
CA LEU A 368 -17.71 -2.32 13.09
C LEU A 368 -18.94 -2.57 13.96
N GLU A 369 -20.13 -2.21 13.46
CA GLU A 369 -21.38 -2.38 14.18
C GLU A 369 -21.61 -3.85 14.57
N TRP A 370 -21.50 -4.73 13.57
CA TRP A 370 -21.63 -6.17 13.74
C TRP A 370 -20.54 -6.74 14.66
N ALA A 371 -19.29 -6.36 14.44
CA ALA A 371 -18.16 -7.00 15.11
C ALA A 371 -18.08 -6.65 16.61
N LEU A 372 -18.37 -5.39 16.94
CA LEU A 372 -18.32 -4.84 18.30
C LEU A 372 -19.67 -4.89 19.03
N GLY A 373 -20.72 -5.41 18.39
CA GLY A 373 -22.05 -5.52 19.01
C GLY A 373 -22.65 -4.17 19.34
N TRP A 374 -22.40 -3.18 18.49
CA TRP A 374 -22.86 -1.81 18.63
C TRP A 374 -24.36 -1.63 18.31
N GLY A 375 -25.01 -2.70 17.86
CA GLY A 375 -26.46 -2.84 17.75
C GLY A 375 -27.01 -3.77 18.83
N ALA A 376 -27.66 -3.17 19.83
CA ALA A 376 -28.82 -3.66 20.57
C ALA A 376 -29.52 -2.45 21.19
#